data_AF-A0A2E0UV26-F1
#
_entry.id   AF-A0A2E0UV26-F1
#
_cell.length_a   1.000
_cell.length_b   1.000
_cell.length_c   1.000
_cell.angle_alpha   90.00
_cell.angle_beta   90.00
_cell.angle_gamma   90.00
#
_symmetry.space_group_name_H-M   'P 1'
#
loop_
_entity.id
_entity.type
_entity.pdbx_description
1 polymer ?
#
loop_
_entity_poly.entity_id
_entity_poly.type
_entity_poly.pdbx_seq_one_letter_code
_entity_poly.pdbx_strand_id
1 'polypeptide(L)'
;MLNNKVKRPIKIVFYMLLFLMPITASFFTTTQSFAQTNNSPSYQVETPPPIYLPLIFKNYNPGSIEGDYVLLGWNDLGMHCYNADFQDLAVLPPYNNLWAQVVKRGDPPVVVTDNIEITYSFPDNTYSVGKSNFWDYAQDLFGLASPLPDNIGLTGKGLSGNLDVHEDHFAAEGIPLTEFRDSAPNTPYPYQKAEIKAFDETSGEQLAGLTVVAPVSTEMHCDNCHSDGQIENIATGKVETNILTLHDMENQDEYPIGHRAALMTQRPVLCATCHASNALAMPGINGIPNLSNAIHEKHSGKVPDSLEGCYNCHPGPTTECLRDVMSTEHDMDCVDCHGGMEEVSKNPQPWLNEPTCGDSGCHTNITQDQPLYRLSKGHGEIYCAACHDSPHAIAPSSEANDGIKFIQLQGFNDTLQTCTVCHLTQPTEPFIHD
;
A
#
# COMPACT_ATOMS: atom_id res chain seq x y z
N MET A 1 14.90 -47.35 71.12
CA MET A 1 16.10 -47.94 70.47
C MET A 1 16.47 -46.96 69.36
N LEU A 2 17.60 -46.21 69.35
CA LEU A 2 19.02 -46.65 69.28
C LEU A 2 19.22 -47.65 68.12
N ASN A 3 20.19 -47.60 67.19
CA ASN A 3 21.31 -46.70 66.86
C ASN A 3 21.91 -47.13 65.48
N ASN A 4 22.71 -46.39 64.69
CA ASN A 4 23.26 -45.03 64.81
C ASN A 4 23.63 -44.41 63.41
N LYS A 5 24.04 -43.15 63.44
CA LYS A 5 24.79 -42.32 62.46
C LYS A 5 26.11 -42.93 61.94
N VAL A 6 26.54 -42.50 60.74
CA VAL A 6 27.88 -41.91 60.52
C VAL A 6 27.79 -40.68 59.58
N LYS A 7 28.47 -39.58 59.96
CA LYS A 7 28.74 -38.37 59.16
C LYS A 7 30.27 -38.18 59.07
N ARG A 8 30.74 -37.31 58.15
CA ARG A 8 31.89 -36.35 58.24
C ARG A 8 32.84 -36.39 57.01
N PRO A 9 33.68 -35.36 56.75
CA PRO A 9 33.42 -33.91 56.86
C PRO A 9 34.14 -32.98 55.83
N ILE A 10 33.60 -31.77 55.64
CA ILE A 10 34.26 -30.43 55.68
C ILE A 10 35.64 -30.22 55.01
N LYS A 11 35.73 -29.19 54.15
CA LYS A 11 36.68 -28.05 54.34
C LYS A 11 36.29 -26.79 53.56
N ILE A 12 36.01 -25.72 54.32
CA ILE A 12 36.04 -24.31 53.89
C ILE A 12 37.34 -23.72 54.43
N VAL A 13 38.01 -22.86 53.66
CA VAL A 13 39.05 -21.94 54.16
C VAL A 13 38.82 -20.56 53.55
N PHE A 14 39.01 -19.52 54.37
CA PHE A 14 38.67 -18.12 54.12
C PHE A 14 39.81 -17.25 54.66
N TYR A 15 40.32 -16.27 53.90
CA TYR A 15 41.12 -15.10 54.35
C TYR A 15 41.15 -14.11 53.15
N MET A 16 40.56 -12.90 53.20
CA MET A 16 41.09 -11.64 53.80
C MET A 16 42.55 -11.31 53.41
N LEU A 17 42.99 -10.08 53.09
CA LEU A 17 42.45 -8.77 52.68
C LEU A 17 43.66 -7.78 52.74
N LEU A 18 43.69 -6.74 51.89
CA LEU A 18 44.35 -5.41 52.05
C LEU A 18 45.83 -5.11 51.62
N PHE A 19 45.94 -4.02 50.83
CA PHE A 19 47.03 -3.02 50.67
C PHE A 19 48.41 -3.47 50.11
N LEU A 20 49.24 -2.63 49.44
CA LEU A 20 49.26 -1.17 49.20
C LEU A 20 50.02 -0.83 47.86
N MET A 21 49.79 0.37 47.31
CA MET A 21 50.47 1.05 46.16
C MET A 21 52.00 1.29 46.33
N PRO A 22 52.73 1.93 45.38
CA PRO A 22 52.67 1.93 43.89
C PRO A 22 54.07 1.76 43.21
N ILE A 23 54.13 1.46 41.90
CA ILE A 23 55.31 1.77 41.07
C ILE A 23 54.87 2.36 39.72
N THR A 24 55.47 3.49 39.35
CA THR A 24 55.26 4.24 38.10
C THR A 24 56.11 3.69 36.96
N ALA A 25 55.53 3.49 35.78
CA ALA A 25 56.25 3.41 34.51
C ALA A 25 55.42 4.05 33.40
N SER A 26 55.80 5.27 32.99
CA SER A 26 55.13 5.99 31.91
C SER A 26 55.60 5.47 30.55
N PHE A 27 54.66 5.06 29.69
CA PHE A 27 54.87 5.07 28.24
C PHE A 27 53.65 5.71 27.57
N PHE A 28 53.93 6.69 26.71
CA PHE A 28 52.91 7.35 25.88
C PHE A 28 52.47 6.40 24.76
N THR A 29 51.17 6.18 24.62
CA THR A 29 50.56 5.78 23.34
C THR A 29 49.35 6.67 23.06
N THR A 30 49.43 7.40 21.95
CA THR A 30 48.46 8.40 21.53
C THR A 30 47.14 7.74 21.11
N THR A 31 46.01 8.25 21.60
CA THR A 31 44.69 7.92 21.04
C THR A 31 44.54 8.58 19.68
N GLN A 32 44.79 7.85 18.59
CA GLN A 32 44.36 8.26 17.25
C GLN A 32 42.98 7.67 16.97
N SER A 33 42.02 8.55 16.72
CA SER A 33 40.75 8.19 16.08
C SER A 33 41.06 7.75 14.65
N PHE A 34 40.76 6.49 14.33
CA PHE A 34 40.79 6.01 12.94
C PHE A 34 39.45 6.32 12.28
N ALA A 35 39.38 7.47 11.61
CA ALA A 35 38.36 7.67 10.58
C ALA A 35 38.65 6.68 9.44
N GLN A 36 37.73 5.75 9.17
CA GLN A 36 37.78 4.96 7.95
C GLN A 36 37.40 5.84 6.76
N THR A 37 38.37 6.14 5.92
CA THR A 37 38.16 6.83 4.64
C THR A 37 37.55 5.86 3.63
N ASN A 38 36.22 5.86 3.52
CA ASN A 38 35.52 5.18 2.44
C ASN A 38 35.72 5.94 1.12
N ASN A 39 36.83 5.67 0.44
CA ASN A 39 37.06 6.12 -0.94
C ASN A 39 36.21 5.30 -1.92
N SER A 40 34.91 5.56 -1.93
CA SER A 40 34.07 5.27 -3.10
C SER A 40 34.21 6.43 -4.09
N PRO A 41 34.34 6.18 -5.41
CA PRO A 41 34.37 7.25 -6.39
C PRO A 41 33.04 7.98 -6.40
N SER A 42 33.03 9.25 -6.01
CA SER A 42 31.86 10.12 -6.09
C SER A 42 31.53 10.37 -7.57
N TYR A 43 30.63 9.56 -8.13
CA TYR A 43 29.91 9.94 -9.34
C TYR A 43 29.01 11.13 -9.02
N GLN A 44 29.55 12.34 -9.21
CA GLN A 44 28.75 13.54 -9.33
C GLN A 44 27.94 13.39 -10.62
N VAL A 45 26.69 12.96 -10.50
CA VAL A 45 25.71 13.13 -11.56
C VAL A 45 25.43 14.63 -11.63
N GLU A 46 26.09 15.32 -12.55
CA GLU A 46 25.69 16.68 -12.92
C GLU A 46 24.27 16.61 -13.46
N THR A 47 23.30 16.97 -12.63
CA THR A 47 21.92 17.14 -13.08
C THR A 47 21.91 18.26 -14.13
N PRO A 48 21.55 17.98 -15.39
CA PRO A 48 21.45 19.06 -16.37
C PRO A 48 20.39 20.06 -15.88
N PRO A 49 20.62 21.37 -16.04
CA PRO A 49 19.66 22.37 -15.57
C PRO A 49 18.31 22.12 -16.26
N PRO A 50 17.18 22.28 -15.53
CA PRO A 50 15.87 21.97 -16.08
C PRO A 50 15.61 22.83 -17.31
N ILE A 51 15.57 22.19 -18.48
CA ILE A 51 15.18 22.84 -19.73
C ILE A 51 13.66 23.02 -19.67
N TYR A 52 13.24 24.12 -19.05
CA TYR A 52 11.88 24.63 -19.15
C TYR A 52 11.61 25.05 -20.61
N LEU A 53 11.27 24.07 -21.44
CA LEU A 53 10.49 24.30 -22.64
C LEU A 53 9.10 24.74 -22.18
N PRO A 54 8.65 25.99 -22.46
CA PRO A 54 7.28 26.37 -22.19
C PRO A 54 6.39 25.57 -23.13
N LEU A 55 5.77 24.51 -22.62
CA LEU A 55 4.60 23.92 -23.25
C LEU A 55 3.54 25.01 -23.31
N ILE A 56 3.33 25.57 -24.51
CA ILE A 56 2.24 26.50 -24.76
C ILE A 56 0.94 25.68 -24.78
N PHE A 57 0.51 25.25 -23.59
CA PHE A 57 -0.87 24.86 -23.37
C PHE A 57 -1.74 26.07 -23.66
N LYS A 58 -2.73 25.85 -24.53
CA LYS A 58 -3.64 26.86 -25.05
C LYS A 58 -4.55 27.35 -23.91
N ASN A 59 -4.13 28.40 -23.20
CA ASN A 59 -4.87 29.10 -22.15
C ASN A 59 -5.58 28.17 -21.14
N TYR A 60 -4.86 27.23 -20.53
CA TYR A 60 -5.35 26.63 -19.29
C TYR A 60 -5.02 27.58 -18.15
N ASN A 61 -6.05 28.09 -17.47
CA ASN A 61 -5.90 28.94 -16.29
C ASN A 61 -6.11 28.04 -15.05
N PRO A 62 -5.06 27.66 -14.31
CA PRO A 62 -5.19 26.70 -13.21
C PRO A 62 -6.13 27.26 -12.13
N GLY A 63 -7.08 26.44 -11.66
CA GLY A 63 -8.00 26.82 -10.58
C GLY A 63 -9.28 27.56 -10.99
N SER A 64 -9.61 27.66 -12.28
CA SER A 64 -10.96 28.04 -12.73
C SER A 64 -11.64 26.89 -13.47
N ILE A 65 -12.47 26.12 -12.78
CA ILE A 65 -13.43 25.19 -13.40
C ILE A 65 -14.38 26.00 -14.28
N GLU A 66 -14.27 25.85 -15.60
CA GLU A 66 -15.26 26.35 -16.57
C GLU A 66 -16.29 25.24 -16.83
N GLY A 67 -17.59 25.55 -16.70
CA GLY A 67 -18.69 24.60 -16.89
C GLY A 67 -19.58 24.39 -15.67
N ASP A 68 -20.70 23.71 -15.87
CA ASP A 68 -21.75 23.48 -14.86
C ASP A 68 -21.51 22.22 -14.00
N TYR A 69 -20.48 21.43 -14.31
CA TYR A 69 -20.15 20.18 -13.62
C TYR A 69 -18.66 20.14 -13.25
N VAL A 70 -18.34 19.41 -12.18
CA VAL A 70 -16.98 19.05 -11.82
C VAL A 70 -16.90 17.54 -11.57
N LEU A 71 -15.77 16.95 -11.97
CA LEU A 71 -15.44 15.55 -11.73
C LEU A 71 -14.38 15.48 -10.63
N LEU A 72 -14.68 14.75 -9.56
CA LEU A 72 -13.76 14.39 -8.49
C LEU A 72 -13.37 12.91 -8.68
N GLY A 73 -12.13 12.53 -8.38
CA GLY A 73 -11.68 11.15 -8.54
C GLY A 73 -10.45 10.78 -7.72
N TRP A 74 -10.32 9.50 -7.40
CA TRP A 74 -9.27 8.95 -6.53
C TRP A 74 -9.07 7.44 -6.78
N ASN A 75 -8.03 6.87 -6.20
CA ASN A 75 -7.89 5.43 -6.00
C ASN A 75 -8.28 5.11 -4.54
N ASP A 76 -8.75 3.91 -4.22
CA ASP A 76 -9.39 3.66 -2.93
C ASP A 76 -8.42 3.36 -1.77
N LEU A 77 -7.16 3.02 -2.06
CA LEU A 77 -6.20 2.49 -1.07
C LEU A 77 -4.83 3.20 -0.99
N GLY A 78 -4.53 4.13 -1.90
CA GLY A 78 -3.25 4.84 -1.98
C GLY A 78 -2.11 4.06 -2.63
N MET A 79 -2.08 2.73 -2.50
CA MET A 79 -1.30 1.82 -3.34
C MET A 79 -1.84 0.38 -3.26
N HIS A 80 -1.76 -0.36 -4.37
CA HIS A 80 -1.99 -1.81 -4.39
C HIS A 80 -0.66 -2.58 -4.58
N CYS A 81 -0.43 -3.65 -3.82
CA CYS A 81 0.73 -4.53 -4.00
C CYS A 81 0.37 -5.85 -4.67
N TYR A 82 1.26 -6.39 -5.50
CA TYR A 82 1.03 -7.66 -6.20
C TYR A 82 2.32 -8.45 -6.44
N ASN A 83 2.20 -9.73 -6.78
CA ASN A 83 3.36 -10.60 -7.01
C ASN A 83 4.12 -10.25 -8.30
N ALA A 84 5.45 -10.27 -8.24
CA ALA A 84 6.31 -10.15 -9.43
C ALA A 84 6.29 -11.41 -10.32
N ASP A 85 6.18 -12.60 -9.70
CA ASP A 85 6.07 -13.90 -10.38
C ASP A 85 4.91 -14.70 -9.76
N PHE A 86 3.99 -15.17 -10.59
CA PHE A 86 2.83 -15.97 -10.21
C PHE A 86 3.02 -17.49 -10.36
N GLN A 87 4.20 -17.95 -10.81
CA GLN A 87 4.49 -19.36 -11.09
C GLN A 87 4.43 -20.28 -9.87
N ASP A 88 4.83 -19.75 -8.70
CA ASP A 88 5.06 -20.57 -7.51
C ASP A 88 4.01 -20.30 -6.42
N LEU A 89 3.76 -19.03 -6.10
CA LEU A 89 2.71 -18.61 -5.15
C LEU A 89 2.10 -17.28 -5.55
N ALA A 90 0.92 -16.97 -4.99
CA ALA A 90 0.26 -15.68 -5.14
C ALA A 90 -0.35 -15.20 -3.81
N VAL A 91 -0.17 -13.92 -3.52
CA VAL A 91 -0.78 -13.19 -2.40
C VAL A 91 -1.87 -12.26 -2.93
N LEU A 92 -1.55 -11.45 -3.96
CA LEU A 92 -2.49 -10.52 -4.62
C LEU A 92 -2.22 -10.46 -6.14
N PRO A 93 -3.27 -10.33 -6.98
CA PRO A 93 -3.15 -10.16 -8.43
C PRO A 93 -2.77 -8.70 -8.78
N PRO A 94 -2.34 -8.43 -10.04
CA PRO A 94 -2.29 -7.07 -10.56
C PRO A 94 -3.70 -6.46 -10.49
N TYR A 95 -3.82 -5.30 -9.86
CA TYR A 95 -5.13 -4.76 -9.45
C TYR A 95 -5.03 -3.26 -9.13
N ASN A 96 -6.12 -2.52 -9.37
CA ASN A 96 -6.40 -1.22 -8.78
C ASN A 96 -7.89 -0.90 -8.89
N ASN A 97 -8.37 0.04 -8.09
CA ASN A 97 -9.72 0.60 -8.18
C ASN A 97 -9.63 2.10 -8.51
N LEU A 98 -10.49 2.56 -9.43
CA LEU A 98 -10.73 3.99 -9.65
C LEU A 98 -12.13 4.35 -9.15
N TRP A 99 -12.24 5.42 -8.40
CA TRP A 99 -13.51 5.96 -7.89
C TRP A 99 -13.70 7.39 -8.37
N ALA A 100 -14.96 7.80 -8.57
CA ALA A 100 -15.31 9.16 -8.96
C ALA A 100 -16.68 9.62 -8.47
N GLN A 101 -16.82 10.93 -8.28
CA GLN A 101 -18.10 11.62 -8.11
C GLN A 101 -18.20 12.76 -9.12
N VAL A 102 -19.37 12.92 -9.73
CA VAL A 102 -19.70 14.11 -10.52
C VAL A 102 -20.59 15.01 -9.69
N VAL A 103 -20.19 16.27 -9.55
CA VAL A 103 -20.95 17.28 -8.83
C VAL A 103 -21.46 18.31 -9.83
N LYS A 104 -22.78 18.48 -9.89
CA LYS A 104 -23.40 19.61 -10.57
C LYS A 104 -23.23 20.85 -9.70
N ARG A 105 -22.59 21.86 -10.26
CA ARG A 105 -22.27 23.11 -9.55
C ARG A 105 -23.53 23.91 -9.28
N GLY A 106 -23.58 24.50 -8.10
CA GLY A 106 -24.77 25.19 -7.59
C GLY A 106 -24.53 25.77 -6.20
N ASP A 107 -25.52 26.50 -5.69
CA ASP A 107 -25.56 26.97 -4.30
C ASP A 107 -26.89 26.51 -3.67
N PRO A 108 -27.00 25.28 -3.13
CA PRO A 108 -25.93 24.28 -2.95
C PRO A 108 -25.59 23.48 -4.23
N PRO A 109 -24.38 22.91 -4.31
CA PRO A 109 -24.02 21.92 -5.33
C PRO A 109 -24.68 20.57 -5.02
N VAL A 110 -24.74 19.68 -6.02
CA VAL A 110 -25.43 18.38 -5.90
C VAL A 110 -24.61 17.29 -6.60
N VAL A 111 -24.35 16.17 -5.91
CA VAL A 111 -23.78 14.95 -6.52
C VAL A 111 -24.80 14.35 -7.49
N VAL A 112 -24.37 13.96 -8.69
CA VAL A 112 -25.23 13.42 -9.75
C VAL A 112 -24.67 12.15 -10.37
N THR A 113 -25.54 11.18 -10.57
CA THR A 113 -25.26 9.89 -11.24
C THR A 113 -26.19 9.64 -12.44
N ASP A 114 -27.40 10.22 -12.44
CA ASP A 114 -28.38 10.13 -13.55
C ASP A 114 -27.87 10.75 -14.87
N ASN A 115 -27.96 10.00 -15.98
CA ASN A 115 -27.59 10.43 -17.34
C ASN A 115 -26.12 10.88 -17.47
N ILE A 116 -25.24 10.30 -16.65
CA ILE A 116 -23.79 10.52 -16.66
C ILE A 116 -23.08 9.20 -17.03
N GLU A 117 -22.24 9.24 -18.06
CA GLU A 117 -21.28 8.18 -18.37
C GLU A 117 -19.88 8.62 -17.96
N ILE A 118 -19.12 7.80 -17.22
CA ILE A 118 -17.71 8.07 -16.92
C ILE A 118 -16.81 7.00 -17.55
N THR A 119 -15.93 7.45 -18.43
CA THR A 119 -14.89 6.62 -19.04
C THR A 119 -13.56 6.79 -18.31
N TYR A 120 -12.71 5.75 -18.33
CA TYR A 120 -11.33 5.80 -17.89
C TYR A 120 -10.38 5.18 -18.92
N SER A 121 -9.12 5.61 -18.92
CA SER A 121 -8.03 4.95 -19.64
C SER A 121 -6.67 5.24 -19.01
N PHE A 122 -5.71 4.33 -19.22
CA PHE A 122 -4.30 4.53 -18.88
C PHE A 122 -3.45 4.73 -20.16
N PRO A 123 -3.15 5.99 -20.57
CA PRO A 123 -2.59 6.26 -21.91
C PRO A 123 -1.18 5.71 -22.19
N ASP A 124 -0.39 5.48 -21.14
CA ASP A 124 0.97 4.88 -21.21
C ASP A 124 1.02 3.54 -20.44
N ASN A 125 -0.12 2.85 -20.31
CA ASN A 125 -0.22 1.51 -19.72
C ASN A 125 -1.44 0.76 -20.28
N THR A 126 -1.46 0.58 -21.60
CA THR A 126 -2.63 0.07 -22.35
C THR A 126 -2.73 -1.46 -22.38
N TYR A 127 -1.67 -2.16 -21.98
CA TYR A 127 -1.61 -3.62 -21.85
C TYR A 127 -0.80 -4.02 -20.61
N SER A 128 -1.08 -5.19 -20.05
CA SER A 128 -0.37 -5.75 -18.88
C SER A 128 0.02 -7.23 -19.04
N VAL A 129 -0.60 -7.97 -19.97
CA VAL A 129 -0.26 -9.39 -20.25
C VAL A 129 1.19 -9.63 -20.71
N GLY A 130 1.86 -8.60 -21.25
CA GLY A 130 3.26 -8.64 -21.63
C GLY A 130 4.24 -8.13 -20.55
N LYS A 131 3.74 -7.75 -19.37
CA LYS A 131 4.50 -7.13 -18.27
C LYS A 131 4.49 -7.97 -16.98
N SER A 132 3.53 -8.89 -16.85
CA SER A 132 3.44 -9.87 -15.75
C SER A 132 2.94 -11.21 -16.30
N ASN A 133 3.39 -12.31 -15.71
CA ASN A 133 2.92 -13.67 -16.06
C ASN A 133 1.59 -14.06 -15.37
N PHE A 134 0.91 -13.11 -14.71
CA PHE A 134 -0.35 -13.34 -14.01
C PHE A 134 -1.38 -14.15 -14.83
N TRP A 135 -1.62 -13.77 -16.10
CA TRP A 135 -2.62 -14.42 -16.96
C TRP A 135 -2.31 -15.90 -17.27
N ASP A 136 -1.04 -16.31 -17.25
CA ASP A 136 -0.64 -17.71 -17.45
C ASP A 136 -1.12 -18.61 -16.28
N TYR A 137 -1.20 -18.05 -15.07
CA TYR A 137 -1.49 -18.79 -13.83
C TYR A 137 -2.85 -18.44 -13.20
N ALA A 138 -3.50 -17.35 -13.64
CA ALA A 138 -4.76 -16.86 -13.06
C ALA A 138 -5.89 -17.91 -13.06
N GLN A 139 -5.93 -18.80 -14.06
CA GLN A 139 -6.91 -19.89 -14.09
C GLN A 139 -6.76 -20.85 -12.91
N ASP A 140 -5.54 -21.34 -12.68
CA ASP A 140 -5.26 -22.33 -11.64
C ASP A 140 -5.30 -21.70 -10.25
N LEU A 141 -4.76 -20.48 -10.10
CA LEU A 141 -4.75 -19.72 -8.85
C LEU A 141 -6.17 -19.39 -8.35
N PHE A 142 -7.07 -18.94 -9.22
CA PHE A 142 -8.41 -18.48 -8.85
C PHE A 142 -9.54 -19.47 -9.22
N GLY A 143 -9.19 -20.68 -9.67
CA GLY A 143 -10.15 -21.73 -10.01
C GLY A 143 -11.12 -21.38 -11.15
N LEU A 144 -10.65 -20.60 -12.13
CA LEU A 144 -11.50 -20.06 -13.19
C LEU A 144 -11.97 -21.16 -14.16
N ALA A 145 -13.20 -21.06 -14.65
CA ALA A 145 -13.78 -22.02 -15.59
C ALA A 145 -13.07 -22.05 -16.96
N SER A 146 -12.34 -21.00 -17.30
CA SER A 146 -11.50 -20.83 -18.49
C SER A 146 -10.35 -19.86 -18.19
N PRO A 147 -9.29 -19.80 -19.02
CA PRO A 147 -8.29 -18.75 -18.93
C PRO A 147 -8.92 -17.35 -18.92
N LEU A 148 -8.31 -16.45 -18.14
CA LEU A 148 -8.70 -15.04 -18.09
C LEU A 148 -8.28 -14.36 -19.40
N PRO A 149 -9.13 -13.56 -20.06
CA PRO A 149 -8.74 -12.87 -21.29
C PRO A 149 -7.59 -11.89 -21.06
N ASP A 150 -6.66 -11.82 -22.02
CA ASP A 150 -5.54 -10.88 -22.02
C ASP A 150 -5.97 -9.46 -21.62
N ASN A 151 -5.28 -8.89 -20.63
CA ASN A 151 -5.49 -7.51 -20.16
C ASN A 151 -6.85 -7.23 -19.51
N ILE A 152 -7.65 -8.27 -19.21
CA ILE A 152 -8.85 -8.21 -18.39
C ILE A 152 -8.54 -8.74 -16.99
N GLY A 153 -9.05 -8.07 -15.95
CA GLY A 153 -8.91 -8.43 -14.54
C GLY A 153 -10.01 -9.36 -14.06
N LEU A 154 -9.88 -9.85 -12.82
CA LEU A 154 -10.81 -10.82 -12.22
C LEU A 154 -12.26 -10.30 -12.09
N THR A 155 -12.44 -8.99 -12.06
CA THR A 155 -13.74 -8.29 -12.04
C THR A 155 -14.34 -8.04 -13.44
N GLY A 156 -13.58 -8.34 -14.51
CA GLY A 156 -13.97 -8.05 -15.89
C GLY A 156 -13.56 -6.66 -16.41
N LYS A 157 -12.91 -5.81 -15.59
CA LYS A 157 -12.36 -4.52 -16.02
C LYS A 157 -11.05 -4.69 -16.83
N GLY A 158 -10.79 -3.75 -17.73
CA GLY A 158 -9.52 -3.64 -18.49
C GLY A 158 -8.74 -2.38 -18.15
N LEU A 159 -7.68 -2.06 -18.91
CA LEU A 159 -6.88 -0.82 -18.76
C LEU A 159 -7.57 0.42 -19.37
N SER A 160 -8.77 0.24 -19.91
CA SER A 160 -9.72 1.31 -20.26
C SER A 160 -11.13 0.75 -20.29
N GLY A 161 -12.12 1.63 -20.21
CA GLY A 161 -13.53 1.26 -20.22
C GLY A 161 -14.38 2.30 -19.48
N ASN A 162 -15.49 1.84 -18.92
CA ASN A 162 -16.40 2.66 -18.14
C ASN A 162 -16.31 2.31 -16.65
N LEU A 163 -16.44 3.32 -15.79
CA LEU A 163 -16.79 3.09 -14.39
C LEU A 163 -18.25 2.63 -14.35
N ASP A 164 -18.55 1.68 -13.46
CA ASP A 164 -19.90 1.28 -13.14
C ASP A 164 -20.58 2.37 -12.30
N VAL A 165 -21.88 2.55 -12.50
CA VAL A 165 -22.68 3.53 -11.76
C VAL A 165 -23.20 2.92 -10.45
N HIS A 166 -23.03 3.66 -9.36
CA HIS A 166 -23.59 3.38 -8.05
C HIS A 166 -24.59 4.48 -7.67
N GLU A 167 -25.17 4.44 -6.46
CA GLU A 167 -26.18 5.41 -6.04
C GLU A 167 -25.62 6.85 -5.97
N ASP A 168 -24.44 7.01 -5.37
CA ASP A 168 -23.80 8.29 -5.03
C ASP A 168 -22.38 8.47 -5.61
N HIS A 169 -21.90 7.52 -6.41
CA HIS A 169 -20.57 7.54 -7.03
C HIS A 169 -20.49 6.65 -8.28
N PHE A 170 -19.30 6.59 -8.88
CA PHE A 170 -18.92 5.68 -9.95
C PHE A 170 -17.63 4.95 -9.56
N ALA A 171 -17.49 3.68 -9.91
CA ALA A 171 -16.28 2.90 -9.61
C ALA A 171 -15.86 1.95 -10.76
N ALA A 172 -14.56 1.77 -10.95
CA ALA A 172 -14.00 0.73 -11.80
C ALA A 172 -13.07 -0.13 -10.94
N GLU A 173 -13.63 -1.22 -10.39
CA GLU A 173 -12.90 -2.10 -9.48
C GLU A 173 -12.12 -3.20 -10.22
N GLY A 174 -10.92 -3.53 -9.76
CA GLY A 174 -10.11 -4.64 -10.28
C GLY A 174 -9.56 -4.46 -11.69
N ILE A 175 -9.17 -3.23 -12.01
CA ILE A 175 -8.35 -2.91 -13.19
C ILE A 175 -7.03 -3.68 -13.06
N PRO A 176 -6.61 -4.52 -14.03
CA PRO A 176 -5.44 -5.39 -13.87
C PRO A 176 -4.13 -4.65 -14.16
N LEU A 177 -3.85 -3.63 -13.36
CA LEU A 177 -2.79 -2.66 -13.55
C LEU A 177 -1.43 -3.20 -13.09
N THR A 178 -0.38 -2.82 -13.80
CA THR A 178 1.03 -3.11 -13.48
C THR A 178 1.82 -1.80 -13.38
N GLU A 179 2.93 -1.75 -12.66
CA GLU A 179 3.76 -0.54 -12.51
C GLU A 179 4.57 -0.19 -13.76
N PHE A 180 4.56 -1.03 -14.79
CA PHE A 180 5.37 -0.85 -15.99
C PHE A 180 4.60 -0.10 -17.07
N ARG A 181 5.17 1.00 -17.56
CA ARG A 181 4.58 1.80 -18.65
C ARG A 181 4.85 1.18 -20.01
N ASP A 182 3.99 1.44 -20.98
CA ASP A 182 4.17 1.00 -22.38
C ASP A 182 5.46 1.57 -22.98
N SER A 183 5.79 2.81 -22.64
CA SER A 183 7.05 3.49 -22.99
C SER A 183 8.30 2.94 -22.29
N ALA A 184 8.13 2.20 -21.19
CA ALA A 184 9.24 1.66 -20.38
C ALA A 184 8.85 0.33 -19.67
N PRO A 185 8.60 -0.76 -20.42
CA PRO A 185 7.94 -1.97 -19.90
C PRO A 185 8.82 -2.81 -18.94
N ASN A 186 10.05 -2.39 -18.68
CA ASN A 186 11.00 -3.05 -17.77
C ASN A 186 11.57 -2.06 -16.72
N THR A 187 10.89 -0.93 -16.49
CA THR A 187 11.31 0.07 -15.49
C THR A 187 10.10 0.44 -14.64
N PRO A 188 10.10 0.11 -13.33
CA PRO A 188 9.01 0.45 -12.43
C PRO A 188 8.64 1.94 -12.47
N TYR A 189 7.35 2.20 -12.52
CA TYR A 189 6.73 3.51 -12.33
C TYR A 189 5.40 3.30 -11.58
N PRO A 190 5.43 3.19 -10.24
CA PRO A 190 4.26 2.77 -9.46
C PRO A 190 3.03 3.64 -9.69
N TYR A 191 3.24 4.94 -9.82
CA TYR A 191 2.23 6.00 -9.86
C TYR A 191 1.59 6.17 -11.24
N GLN A 192 0.93 5.11 -11.71
CA GLN A 192 0.26 5.05 -13.01
C GLN A 192 -0.85 6.11 -13.13
N LYS A 193 -0.96 6.74 -14.30
CA LYS A 193 -1.89 7.87 -14.53
C LYS A 193 -3.10 7.43 -15.34
N ALA A 194 -4.29 7.62 -14.77
CA ALA A 194 -5.56 7.46 -15.46
C ALA A 194 -6.10 8.82 -15.92
N GLU A 195 -6.58 8.89 -17.15
CA GLU A 195 -7.51 9.93 -17.58
C GLU A 195 -8.93 9.45 -17.29
N ILE A 196 -9.69 10.20 -16.50
CA ILE A 196 -11.13 9.98 -16.30
C ILE A 196 -11.93 11.14 -16.91
N LYS A 197 -13.03 10.83 -17.60
CA LYS A 197 -13.85 11.81 -18.34
C LYS A 197 -15.33 11.50 -18.17
N ALA A 198 -16.10 12.50 -17.78
CA ALA A 198 -17.54 12.42 -17.61
C ALA A 198 -18.26 13.02 -18.83
N PHE A 199 -19.32 12.36 -19.27
CA PHE A 199 -20.13 12.73 -20.42
C PHE A 199 -21.62 12.73 -20.05
N ASP A 200 -22.40 13.59 -20.71
CA ASP A 200 -23.86 13.49 -20.73
C ASP A 200 -24.28 12.34 -21.66
N GLU A 201 -24.93 11.31 -21.09
CA GLU A 201 -25.23 10.05 -21.80
C GLU A 201 -26.17 10.25 -23.01
N THR A 202 -27.07 11.24 -22.94
CA THR A 202 -28.04 11.53 -24.01
C THR A 202 -27.41 12.27 -25.20
N SER A 203 -26.50 13.21 -24.95
CA SER A 203 -25.94 14.11 -25.98
C SER A 203 -24.52 13.74 -26.42
N GLY A 204 -23.77 13.00 -25.59
CA GLY A 204 -22.35 12.73 -25.78
C GLY A 204 -21.44 13.94 -25.53
N GLU A 205 -21.94 15.01 -24.92
CA GLU A 205 -21.12 16.17 -24.53
C GLU A 205 -20.21 15.82 -23.35
N GLN A 206 -18.92 16.11 -23.46
CA GLN A 206 -17.99 15.94 -22.33
C GLN A 206 -18.22 17.06 -21.31
N LEU A 207 -18.65 16.69 -20.11
CA LEU A 207 -19.01 17.61 -19.03
C LEU A 207 -17.80 18.03 -18.20
N ALA A 208 -16.88 17.09 -17.94
CA ALA A 208 -15.68 17.30 -17.14
C ALA A 208 -14.60 16.25 -17.46
N GLY A 209 -13.39 16.47 -16.95
CA GLY A 209 -12.29 15.51 -17.05
C GLY A 209 -11.22 15.80 -16.01
N LEU A 210 -10.55 14.74 -15.54
CA LEU A 210 -9.55 14.79 -14.48
C LEU A 210 -8.45 13.75 -14.77
N THR A 211 -7.23 14.01 -14.32
CA THR A 211 -6.15 13.03 -14.27
C THR A 211 -5.95 12.60 -12.82
N VAL A 212 -6.08 11.30 -12.58
CA VAL A 212 -5.90 10.69 -11.25
C VAL A 212 -4.77 9.66 -11.30
N VAL A 213 -4.22 9.33 -10.15
CA VAL A 213 -3.17 8.31 -10.01
C VAL A 213 -3.80 7.02 -9.49
N ALA A 214 -3.33 5.88 -9.99
CA ALA A 214 -3.69 4.54 -9.51
C ALA A 214 -2.39 3.78 -9.16
N PRO A 215 -1.86 3.94 -7.94
CA PRO A 215 -0.53 3.43 -7.61
C PRO A 215 -0.53 1.90 -7.42
N VAL A 216 0.44 1.22 -8.03
CA VAL A 216 0.59 -0.24 -7.96
C VAL A 216 2.08 -0.63 -7.94
N SER A 217 2.48 -1.69 -7.25
CA SER A 217 3.90 -2.07 -7.07
C SER A 217 4.10 -3.56 -6.79
N THR A 218 5.18 -4.15 -7.31
CA THR A 218 5.71 -5.46 -6.84
C THR A 218 6.85 -5.33 -5.82
N GLU A 219 7.11 -4.16 -5.26
CA GLU A 219 8.16 -3.98 -4.24
C GLU A 219 7.74 -4.71 -2.94
N MET A 220 8.28 -5.91 -2.75
CA MET A 220 8.11 -6.74 -1.56
C MET A 220 9.43 -7.47 -1.30
N HIS A 221 10.07 -7.20 -0.16
CA HIS A 221 11.42 -7.69 0.14
C HIS A 221 11.45 -9.00 0.94
N CYS A 222 10.67 -9.98 0.52
CA CYS A 222 10.74 -11.33 1.10
C CYS A 222 12.14 -11.96 0.93
N ASP A 223 12.91 -11.51 -0.07
CA ASP A 223 14.29 -11.94 -0.33
C ASP A 223 15.26 -11.60 0.82
N ASN A 224 14.98 -10.56 1.62
CA ASN A 224 15.78 -10.19 2.80
C ASN A 224 15.89 -11.31 3.83
N CYS A 225 14.91 -12.22 3.91
CA CYS A 225 14.87 -13.32 4.90
C CYS A 225 14.60 -14.71 4.29
N HIS A 226 14.05 -14.81 3.08
CA HIS A 226 13.72 -16.09 2.42
C HIS A 226 14.58 -16.41 1.19
N SER A 227 15.68 -15.68 0.97
CA SER A 227 16.73 -16.09 0.02
C SER A 227 17.41 -17.41 0.41
N ASP A 228 18.00 -18.09 -0.58
CA ASP A 228 18.71 -19.36 -0.37
C ASP A 228 19.75 -19.28 0.76
N GLY A 229 19.65 -20.20 1.73
CA GLY A 229 20.58 -20.29 2.85
C GLY A 229 20.36 -19.30 4.00
N GLN A 230 19.36 -18.40 3.91
CA GLN A 230 18.95 -17.57 5.06
C GLN A 230 18.23 -18.39 6.14
N ILE A 231 17.51 -19.43 5.72
CA ILE A 231 16.89 -20.42 6.62
C ILE A 231 17.66 -21.74 6.51
N GLU A 232 17.97 -22.35 7.66
CA GLU A 232 18.81 -23.54 7.71
C GLU A 232 18.19 -24.69 6.90
N ASN A 233 19.00 -25.30 6.02
CA ASN A 233 18.62 -26.40 5.13
C ASN A 233 17.60 -26.06 4.03
N ILE A 234 17.30 -24.78 3.78
CA ILE A 234 16.43 -24.32 2.68
C ILE A 234 17.25 -23.52 1.65
N ALA A 235 17.36 -24.09 0.45
CA ALA A 235 17.94 -23.44 -0.73
C ALA A 235 17.37 -24.10 -2.00
N THR A 236 16.29 -23.52 -2.54
CA THR A 236 15.56 -24.06 -3.70
C THR A 236 15.81 -23.30 -5.00
N GLY A 237 16.52 -22.17 -4.94
CA GLY A 237 16.87 -21.33 -6.09
C GLY A 237 15.89 -20.19 -6.39
N LYS A 238 14.76 -20.10 -5.66
CA LYS A 238 13.84 -18.95 -5.66
C LYS A 238 13.30 -18.68 -4.25
N VAL A 239 12.92 -17.43 -4.00
CA VAL A 239 12.37 -16.96 -2.71
C VAL A 239 11.01 -17.59 -2.44
N GLU A 240 10.15 -17.66 -3.45
CA GLU A 240 8.79 -18.21 -3.39
C GLU A 240 8.82 -19.69 -3.00
N THR A 241 9.69 -20.48 -3.63
CA THR A 241 9.83 -21.91 -3.31
C THR A 241 10.54 -22.15 -1.97
N ASN A 242 11.37 -21.22 -1.49
CA ASN A 242 11.89 -21.27 -0.12
C ASN A 242 10.78 -21.00 0.90
N ILE A 243 9.89 -20.02 0.65
CA ILE A 243 8.70 -19.75 1.49
C ILE A 243 7.80 -20.98 1.57
N LEU A 244 7.44 -21.57 0.43
CA LEU A 244 6.59 -22.77 0.40
C LEU A 244 7.26 -23.97 1.09
N THR A 245 8.56 -24.17 0.89
CA THR A 245 9.32 -25.23 1.57
C THR A 245 9.33 -25.04 3.09
N LEU A 246 9.52 -23.80 3.57
CA LEU A 246 9.45 -23.50 5.00
C LEU A 246 8.03 -23.70 5.54
N HIS A 247 7.01 -23.29 4.80
CA HIS A 247 5.61 -23.44 5.19
C HIS A 247 5.21 -24.92 5.31
N ASP A 248 5.68 -25.77 4.37
CA ASP A 248 5.56 -27.23 4.45
C ASP A 248 6.31 -27.78 5.68
N MET A 249 7.57 -27.39 5.88
CA MET A 249 8.39 -27.84 7.01
C MET A 249 7.82 -27.50 8.39
N GLU A 250 7.22 -26.30 8.55
CA GLU A 250 6.66 -25.86 9.83
C GLU A 250 5.24 -26.39 10.09
N ASN A 251 4.38 -26.48 9.05
CA ASN A 251 2.93 -26.57 9.27
C ASN A 251 2.22 -27.72 8.52
N GLN A 252 2.92 -28.56 7.73
CA GLN A 252 2.26 -29.60 6.90
C GLN A 252 1.42 -30.61 7.71
N ASP A 253 1.85 -30.97 8.92
CA ASP A 253 1.09 -31.86 9.80
C ASP A 253 -0.26 -31.25 10.27
N GLU A 254 -0.35 -29.92 10.26
CA GLU A 254 -1.53 -29.13 10.66
C GLU A 254 -2.43 -28.76 9.46
N TYR A 255 -2.04 -29.11 8.23
CA TYR A 255 -2.80 -28.74 7.03
C TYR A 255 -4.26 -29.23 7.05
N PRO A 256 -5.20 -28.39 6.60
CA PRO A 256 -6.63 -28.69 6.68
C PRO A 256 -7.00 -29.93 5.84
N ILE A 257 -8.10 -30.57 6.22
CA ILE A 257 -8.62 -31.74 5.51
C ILE A 257 -8.86 -31.37 4.03
N GLY A 258 -8.31 -32.18 3.12
CA GLY A 258 -8.30 -31.91 1.68
C GLY A 258 -6.95 -31.39 1.15
N HIS A 259 -6.11 -30.78 2.00
CA HIS A 259 -4.89 -30.07 1.60
C HIS A 259 -3.61 -30.75 2.13
N ARG A 260 -3.61 -32.08 2.28
CA ARG A 260 -2.53 -32.82 3.00
C ARG A 260 -1.22 -33.04 2.21
N ALA A 261 -1.20 -32.71 0.92
CA ALA A 261 0.03 -32.77 0.14
C ALA A 261 0.90 -31.52 0.42
N ALA A 262 2.20 -31.61 0.13
CA ALA A 262 3.11 -30.48 0.25
C ALA A 262 2.74 -29.39 -0.76
N LEU A 263 2.71 -28.13 -0.34
CA LEU A 263 2.44 -26.97 -1.18
C LEU A 263 3.46 -26.86 -2.32
N MET A 264 4.72 -27.21 -2.06
CA MET A 264 5.77 -27.32 -3.08
C MET A 264 5.43 -28.25 -4.26
N THR A 265 4.49 -29.18 -4.08
CA THR A 265 4.01 -30.09 -5.14
C THR A 265 2.67 -29.69 -5.77
N GLN A 266 2.07 -28.60 -5.30
CA GLN A 266 0.75 -28.11 -5.70
C GLN A 266 0.81 -26.68 -6.27
N ARG A 267 1.98 -26.23 -6.73
CA ARG A 267 2.18 -24.89 -7.31
C ARG A 267 1.43 -24.75 -8.66
N PRO A 268 0.91 -23.56 -8.99
CA PRO A 268 0.98 -22.30 -8.22
C PRO A 268 0.01 -22.29 -7.02
N VAL A 269 0.43 -21.71 -5.89
CA VAL A 269 -0.38 -21.69 -4.65
C VAL A 269 -0.94 -20.29 -4.36
N LEU A 270 -2.26 -20.12 -4.44
CA LEU A 270 -2.93 -18.92 -3.90
C LEU A 270 -3.09 -19.06 -2.39
N CYS A 271 -2.44 -18.18 -1.61
CA CYS A 271 -2.47 -18.21 -0.14
C CYS A 271 -3.90 -18.12 0.41
N ALA A 272 -4.76 -17.36 -0.28
CA ALA A 272 -6.15 -17.11 0.09
C ALA A 272 -7.09 -18.34 -0.06
N THR A 273 -6.62 -19.44 -0.66
CA THR A 273 -7.36 -20.71 -0.72
C THR A 273 -7.50 -21.36 0.66
N CYS A 274 -6.49 -21.22 1.53
CA CYS A 274 -6.54 -21.71 2.91
C CYS A 274 -6.84 -20.59 3.92
N HIS A 275 -6.16 -19.45 3.79
CA HIS A 275 -6.32 -18.30 4.69
C HIS A 275 -7.40 -17.35 4.19
N ALA A 276 -8.31 -16.89 5.06
CA ALA A 276 -9.29 -15.88 4.64
C ALA A 276 -8.59 -14.59 4.19
N SER A 277 -9.09 -13.94 3.13
CA SER A 277 -8.58 -12.66 2.64
C SER A 277 -9.72 -11.75 2.20
N ASN A 278 -9.98 -10.69 2.97
CA ASN A 278 -11.01 -9.72 2.67
C ASN A 278 -10.68 -8.87 1.43
N ALA A 279 -9.39 -8.59 1.18
CA ALA A 279 -8.92 -7.93 -0.04
C ALA A 279 -9.24 -8.70 -1.34
N LEU A 280 -9.41 -10.03 -1.26
CA LEU A 280 -9.82 -10.88 -2.39
C LEU A 280 -11.27 -11.37 -2.28
N ALA A 281 -12.02 -10.91 -1.26
CA ALA A 281 -13.33 -11.46 -0.88
C ALA A 281 -13.36 -13.01 -0.72
N MET A 282 -12.22 -13.62 -0.38
CA MET A 282 -12.07 -15.07 -0.24
C MET A 282 -12.26 -15.51 1.22
N PRO A 283 -13.20 -16.42 1.52
CA PRO A 283 -13.52 -16.81 2.89
C PRO A 283 -12.48 -17.73 3.55
N GLY A 284 -11.54 -18.28 2.77
CA GLY A 284 -10.57 -19.28 3.25
C GLY A 284 -11.23 -20.53 3.82
N ILE A 285 -10.51 -21.21 4.72
CA ILE A 285 -10.96 -22.41 5.42
C ILE A 285 -11.23 -22.07 6.89
N ASN A 286 -12.43 -22.41 7.36
CA ASN A 286 -12.83 -22.17 8.75
C ASN A 286 -11.86 -22.83 9.76
N GLY A 287 -11.39 -22.06 10.73
CA GLY A 287 -10.39 -22.48 11.73
C GLY A 287 -8.95 -22.17 11.35
N ILE A 288 -8.67 -21.75 10.11
CA ILE A 288 -7.39 -21.19 9.69
C ILE A 288 -7.43 -19.66 9.91
N PRO A 289 -6.38 -19.02 10.46
CA PRO A 289 -6.32 -17.56 10.62
C PRO A 289 -6.41 -16.83 9.26
N ASN A 290 -6.94 -15.61 9.28
CA ASN A 290 -6.91 -14.69 8.13
C ASN A 290 -5.46 -14.49 7.67
N LEU A 291 -5.25 -14.27 6.37
CA LEU A 291 -3.92 -14.18 5.76
C LEU A 291 -3.08 -13.06 6.36
N SER A 292 -3.69 -11.90 6.63
CA SER A 292 -3.01 -10.81 7.32
C SER A 292 -2.55 -11.26 8.71
N ASN A 293 -3.46 -11.81 9.51
CA ASN A 293 -3.18 -12.25 10.87
C ASN A 293 -2.07 -13.31 10.92
N ALA A 294 -2.11 -14.29 10.02
CA ALA A 294 -1.12 -15.36 9.92
C ALA A 294 0.28 -14.84 9.56
N ILE A 295 0.37 -13.90 8.61
CA ILE A 295 1.65 -13.29 8.21
C ILE A 295 2.21 -12.44 9.36
N HIS A 296 1.43 -11.52 9.91
CA HIS A 296 1.89 -10.62 10.97
C HIS A 296 2.26 -11.38 12.26
N GLU A 297 1.50 -12.40 12.65
CA GLU A 297 1.83 -13.26 13.80
C GLU A 297 3.16 -14.01 13.59
N LYS A 298 3.38 -14.61 12.41
CA LYS A 298 4.62 -15.35 12.10
C LYS A 298 5.85 -14.45 11.99
N HIS A 299 5.70 -13.15 11.72
CA HIS A 299 6.81 -12.19 11.59
C HIS A 299 7.02 -11.30 12.83
N SER A 300 6.06 -11.25 13.75
CA SER A 300 6.19 -10.56 15.03
C SER A 300 7.44 -11.00 15.79
N GLY A 301 8.23 -10.03 16.27
CA GLY A 301 9.51 -10.27 16.95
C GLY A 301 10.67 -10.76 16.05
N LYS A 302 10.45 -10.91 14.74
CA LYS A 302 11.50 -11.21 13.73
C LYS A 302 11.78 -9.97 12.86
N VAL A 303 10.73 -9.28 12.46
CA VAL A 303 10.76 -7.98 11.77
C VAL A 303 10.59 -6.88 12.83
N PRO A 304 11.31 -5.74 12.75
CA PRO A 304 11.12 -4.64 13.69
C PRO A 304 9.75 -3.98 13.50
N ASP A 305 9.15 -3.49 14.58
CA ASP A 305 7.97 -2.63 14.53
C ASP A 305 8.40 -1.21 14.18
N SER A 306 8.58 -0.94 12.88
CA SER A 306 8.93 0.37 12.30
C SER A 306 8.56 0.44 10.81
N LEU A 307 8.58 1.63 10.22
CA LEU A 307 8.44 1.82 8.76
C LEU A 307 9.34 0.90 7.92
N GLU A 308 10.64 0.81 8.25
CA GLU A 308 11.60 -0.10 7.59
C GLU A 308 11.16 -1.56 7.74
N GLY A 309 10.62 -1.93 8.89
CA GLY A 309 10.03 -3.26 9.14
C GLY A 309 8.86 -3.55 8.20
N CYS A 310 7.86 -2.67 8.17
CA CYS A 310 6.69 -2.77 7.29
C CYS A 310 7.09 -2.85 5.81
N TYR A 311 8.08 -2.07 5.38
CA TYR A 311 8.63 -2.08 4.01
C TYR A 311 9.40 -3.36 3.61
N ASN A 312 9.56 -4.34 4.50
CA ASN A 312 9.98 -5.68 4.07
C ASN A 312 8.87 -6.46 3.34
N CYS A 313 7.60 -6.07 3.52
CA CYS A 313 6.43 -6.80 2.99
C CYS A 313 5.41 -5.91 2.29
N HIS A 314 5.37 -4.61 2.59
CA HIS A 314 4.55 -3.61 1.92
C HIS A 314 5.43 -2.71 1.03
N PRO A 315 4.89 -2.11 -0.05
CA PRO A 315 5.70 -1.35 -0.99
C PRO A 315 6.46 -0.18 -0.38
N GLY A 316 7.79 -0.27 -0.47
CA GLY A 316 8.78 0.65 0.06
C GLY A 316 10.11 -0.09 0.21
N PRO A 317 11.24 0.62 0.41
CA PRO A 317 11.35 2.06 0.57
C PRO A 317 11.43 2.86 -0.75
N THR A 318 11.43 2.23 -1.93
CA THR A 318 11.55 2.94 -3.21
C THR A 318 10.22 3.49 -3.70
N THR A 319 9.14 2.74 -3.46
CA THR A 319 7.79 3.02 -3.99
C THR A 319 6.86 3.67 -2.97
N GLU A 320 7.33 3.90 -1.73
CA GLU A 320 6.69 4.73 -0.69
C GLU A 320 5.15 4.58 -0.62
N CYS A 321 4.67 3.39 -0.22
CA CYS A 321 3.23 3.16 -0.01
C CYS A 321 2.64 4.20 0.95
N LEU A 322 3.35 4.52 2.04
CA LEU A 322 3.05 5.65 2.92
C LEU A 322 3.86 6.89 2.49
N ARG A 323 3.13 7.95 2.12
CA ARG A 323 3.68 9.17 1.52
C ARG A 323 2.78 10.41 1.72
N ASP A 324 1.92 10.38 2.72
CA ASP A 324 0.92 11.41 3.00
C ASP A 324 1.45 12.57 3.87
N VAL A 325 0.60 13.58 4.08
CA VAL A 325 0.88 14.73 4.96
C VAL A 325 1.20 14.33 6.40
N MET A 326 0.62 13.24 6.93
CA MET A 326 0.92 12.77 8.29
C MET A 326 2.36 12.23 8.38
N SER A 327 2.80 11.45 7.39
CA SER A 327 4.17 10.97 7.33
C SER A 327 5.21 12.05 7.02
N THR A 328 4.83 13.09 6.25
CA THR A 328 5.78 14.10 5.75
C THR A 328 5.85 15.37 6.62
N GLU A 329 4.77 15.77 7.30
CA GLU A 329 4.73 16.96 8.16
C GLU A 329 4.53 16.66 9.66
N HIS A 330 4.16 15.43 10.03
CA HIS A 330 3.90 15.03 11.42
C HIS A 330 4.76 13.86 11.93
N ASP A 331 5.76 13.41 11.15
CA ASP A 331 6.69 12.32 11.47
C ASP A 331 5.99 10.99 11.84
N MET A 332 4.77 10.74 11.35
CA MET A 332 4.00 9.52 11.64
C MET A 332 4.34 8.38 10.67
N ASP A 333 4.44 7.14 11.18
CA ASP A 333 4.61 5.94 10.34
C ASP A 333 3.45 4.93 10.45
N CYS A 334 3.61 3.77 9.79
CA CYS A 334 2.60 2.71 9.79
C CYS A 334 2.22 2.23 11.22
N VAL A 335 3.18 2.25 12.15
CA VAL A 335 3.03 1.76 13.53
C VAL A 335 2.27 2.75 14.39
N ASP A 336 2.39 4.06 14.14
CA ASP A 336 1.60 5.09 14.85
C ASP A 336 0.08 4.95 14.62
N CYS A 337 -0.31 4.42 13.46
CA CYS A 337 -1.72 4.19 13.09
C CYS A 337 -2.17 2.74 13.35
N HIS A 338 -1.42 1.74 12.89
CA HIS A 338 -1.85 0.32 12.92
C HIS A 338 -1.31 -0.46 14.13
N GLY A 339 -0.33 0.08 14.86
CA GLY A 339 0.44 -0.65 15.87
C GLY A 339 1.50 -1.58 15.27
N GLY A 340 2.19 -2.32 16.14
CA GLY A 340 3.22 -3.29 15.74
C GLY A 340 2.63 -4.56 15.12
N MET A 341 3.49 -5.45 14.63
CA MET A 341 3.13 -6.74 14.00
C MET A 341 2.23 -7.60 14.91
N GLU A 342 2.43 -7.57 16.24
CA GLU A 342 1.57 -8.29 17.20
C GLU A 342 0.18 -7.65 17.36
N GLU A 343 0.00 -6.38 17.02
CA GLU A 343 -1.26 -5.65 17.15
C GLU A 343 -2.06 -5.78 15.85
N VAL A 344 -1.40 -5.61 14.70
CA VAL A 344 -1.98 -5.88 13.36
C VAL A 344 -2.47 -7.33 13.25
N SER A 345 -1.73 -8.30 13.80
CA SER A 345 -2.13 -9.72 13.76
C SER A 345 -3.43 -10.03 14.52
N LYS A 346 -3.89 -9.12 15.39
CA LYS A 346 -5.12 -9.26 16.18
C LYS A 346 -6.34 -8.58 15.53
N ASN A 347 -6.18 -7.89 14.39
CA ASN A 347 -7.31 -7.28 13.69
C ASN A 347 -8.36 -8.36 13.34
N PRO A 348 -9.60 -8.26 13.83
CA PRO A 348 -10.61 -9.29 13.60
C PRO A 348 -11.13 -9.29 12.16
N GLN A 349 -11.00 -8.18 11.43
CA GLN A 349 -11.51 -7.98 10.07
C GLN A 349 -10.57 -7.08 9.24
N PRO A 350 -9.35 -7.55 8.89
CA PRO A 350 -8.42 -6.79 8.04
C PRO A 350 -9.08 -6.34 6.74
N TRP A 351 -8.71 -5.17 6.20
CA TRP A 351 -9.30 -4.48 5.04
C TRP A 351 -10.74 -3.97 5.21
N LEU A 352 -11.43 -4.33 6.30
CA LEU A 352 -12.81 -3.93 6.65
C LEU A 352 -12.91 -3.19 7.99
N ASN A 353 -11.82 -3.13 8.75
CA ASN A 353 -11.68 -2.43 10.02
C ASN A 353 -10.24 -1.90 10.10
N GLU A 354 -10.06 -0.61 9.88
CA GLU A 354 -8.76 0.06 9.77
C GLU A 354 -8.70 1.27 10.72
N PRO A 355 -7.51 1.86 10.99
CA PRO A 355 -7.38 3.05 11.83
C PRO A 355 -8.26 4.21 11.35
N THR A 356 -8.75 5.03 12.29
CA THR A 356 -9.69 6.11 11.99
C THR A 356 -9.09 7.48 12.27
N CYS A 357 -9.47 8.49 11.48
CA CYS A 357 -9.04 9.87 11.70
C CYS A 357 -9.44 10.41 13.09
N GLY A 358 -10.51 9.87 13.68
CA GLY A 358 -11.02 10.24 15.01
C GLY A 358 -10.33 9.52 16.17
N ASP A 359 -9.33 8.68 15.91
CA ASP A 359 -8.62 7.94 16.96
C ASP A 359 -7.86 8.89 17.91
N SER A 360 -7.75 8.47 19.18
CA SER A 360 -7.34 9.33 20.29
C SER A 360 -5.88 9.82 20.17
N GLY A 361 -5.71 11.00 19.58
CA GLY A 361 -4.40 11.63 19.35
C GLY A 361 -4.28 12.24 17.95
N CYS A 362 -5.15 11.83 17.03
CA CYS A 362 -5.23 12.32 15.66
C CYS A 362 -6.14 13.56 15.59
N HIS A 363 -7.37 13.44 15.06
CA HIS A 363 -8.26 14.58 14.86
C HIS A 363 -9.39 14.64 15.90
N THR A 364 -9.45 15.75 16.65
CA THR A 364 -10.37 15.90 17.80
C THR A 364 -11.81 16.28 17.44
N ASN A 365 -12.08 16.66 16.18
CA ASN A 365 -13.41 17.09 15.70
C ASN A 365 -13.69 16.56 14.28
N ILE A 366 -13.24 15.34 13.97
CA ILE A 366 -13.59 14.64 12.73
C ILE A 366 -14.26 13.32 13.13
N THR A 367 -15.41 13.04 12.54
CA THR A 367 -16.11 11.76 12.70
C THR A 367 -16.15 11.07 11.34
N GLN A 368 -15.74 9.81 11.27
CA GLN A 368 -16.05 8.97 10.11
C GLN A 368 -17.45 8.38 10.30
N ASP A 369 -18.31 8.49 9.28
CA ASP A 369 -19.63 7.84 9.28
C ASP A 369 -19.55 6.34 8.97
N GLN A 370 -18.45 5.88 8.34
CA GLN A 370 -18.17 4.48 8.05
C GLN A 370 -16.92 3.95 8.78
N PRO A 371 -16.81 2.61 9.00
CA PRO A 371 -15.60 1.99 9.57
C PRO A 371 -14.31 2.22 8.78
N LEU A 372 -14.40 2.68 7.54
CA LEU A 372 -13.26 2.89 6.64
C LEU A 372 -13.27 4.31 6.10
N TYR A 373 -12.15 5.01 6.21
CA TYR A 373 -11.96 6.35 5.65
C TYR A 373 -12.34 6.41 4.15
N ARG A 374 -11.92 5.41 3.36
CA ARG A 374 -12.17 5.36 1.90
C ARG A 374 -13.66 5.30 1.51
N LEU A 375 -14.51 4.87 2.45
CA LEU A 375 -15.97 4.80 2.28
C LEU A 375 -16.70 5.91 3.05
N SER A 376 -15.98 6.70 3.86
CA SER A 376 -16.58 7.73 4.69
C SER A 376 -16.88 8.98 3.86
N LYS A 377 -17.97 9.66 4.19
CA LYS A 377 -18.42 10.90 3.58
C LYS A 377 -18.52 12.00 4.63
N GLY A 378 -18.55 13.25 4.17
CA GLY A 378 -18.84 14.40 5.01
C GLY A 378 -19.61 15.46 4.24
N HIS A 379 -19.06 16.68 4.17
CA HIS A 379 -19.67 17.85 3.55
C HIS A 379 -20.37 17.57 2.21
N GLY A 380 -21.71 17.54 2.24
CA GLY A 380 -22.55 17.42 1.05
C GLY A 380 -22.54 16.03 0.38
N GLU A 381 -22.36 14.94 1.14
CA GLU A 381 -22.24 13.56 0.63
C GLU A 381 -20.99 13.32 -0.25
N ILE A 382 -19.98 14.18 -0.09
CA ILE A 382 -18.68 14.01 -0.74
C ILE A 382 -17.80 13.06 0.09
N TYR A 383 -17.19 12.07 -0.57
CA TYR A 383 -16.26 11.15 0.09
C TYR A 383 -15.02 11.87 0.59
N CYS A 384 -14.49 11.47 1.75
CA CYS A 384 -13.26 12.04 2.31
C CYS A 384 -12.12 12.04 1.29
N ALA A 385 -11.91 10.91 0.60
CA ALA A 385 -10.86 10.75 -0.41
C ALA A 385 -11.06 11.59 -1.70
N ALA A 386 -12.26 12.12 -1.96
CA ALA A 386 -12.49 13.06 -3.05
C ALA A 386 -11.84 14.43 -2.76
N CYS A 387 -11.83 14.86 -1.50
CA CYS A 387 -11.24 16.12 -1.06
C CYS A 387 -9.82 15.99 -0.52
N HIS A 388 -9.49 14.88 0.14
CA HIS A 388 -8.23 14.67 0.86
C HIS A 388 -7.28 13.68 0.18
N ASP A 389 -7.73 12.99 -0.88
CA ASP A 389 -7.05 11.82 -1.46
C ASP A 389 -7.11 10.54 -0.61
N SER A 390 -6.59 9.47 -1.20
CA SER A 390 -6.56 8.09 -0.75
C SER A 390 -5.86 7.90 0.61
N PRO A 391 -6.18 6.85 1.39
CA PRO A 391 -5.35 6.44 2.54
C PRO A 391 -3.87 6.35 2.15
N HIS A 392 -2.94 6.66 3.06
CA HIS A 392 -1.48 6.64 2.82
C HIS A 392 -0.95 7.65 1.78
N ALA A 393 -1.84 8.37 1.09
CA ALA A 393 -1.53 9.41 0.10
C ALA A 393 -2.30 10.72 0.36
N ILE A 394 -2.83 10.91 1.57
CA ILE A 394 -3.58 12.11 1.97
C ILE A 394 -2.76 13.38 1.68
N ALA A 395 -3.39 14.31 0.97
CA ALA A 395 -2.74 15.48 0.42
C ALA A 395 -2.31 16.51 1.50
N PRO A 396 -1.21 17.26 1.27
CA PRO A 396 -0.23 17.08 0.20
C PRO A 396 0.65 15.82 0.39
N SER A 397 0.77 15.00 -0.66
CA SER A 397 1.68 13.85 -0.70
C SER A 397 3.10 14.25 -1.11
N SER A 398 4.12 13.46 -0.72
CA SER A 398 5.49 13.58 -1.25
C SER A 398 5.59 13.26 -2.75
N GLU A 399 4.68 12.44 -3.30
CA GLU A 399 4.65 12.12 -4.73
C GLU A 399 3.86 13.18 -5.51
N ALA A 400 4.58 13.90 -6.37
CA ALA A 400 4.03 15.01 -7.16
C ALA A 400 2.89 14.62 -8.11
N ASN A 401 2.78 13.34 -8.49
CA ASN A 401 1.69 12.85 -9.35
C ASN A 401 0.33 12.89 -8.67
N ASP A 402 0.24 12.61 -7.35
CA ASP A 402 -1.04 12.63 -6.63
C ASP A 402 -1.63 14.05 -6.63
N GLY A 403 -0.75 15.05 -6.50
CA GLY A 403 -1.10 16.47 -6.59
C GLY A 403 -1.67 16.95 -7.93
N ILE A 404 -1.60 16.15 -9.01
CA ILE A 404 -2.09 16.54 -10.35
C ILE A 404 -3.58 16.90 -10.30
N LYS A 405 -4.39 16.11 -9.60
CA LYS A 405 -5.84 16.33 -9.52
C LYS A 405 -6.19 17.63 -8.81
N PHE A 406 -5.49 17.93 -7.70
CA PHE A 406 -5.70 19.18 -6.95
C PHE A 406 -5.25 20.40 -7.74
N ILE A 407 -4.11 20.32 -8.44
CA ILE A 407 -3.66 21.39 -9.35
C ILE A 407 -4.67 21.61 -10.49
N GLN A 408 -5.30 20.56 -11.02
CA GLN A 408 -6.35 20.68 -12.03
C GLN A 408 -7.64 21.31 -11.48
N LEU A 409 -8.03 20.98 -10.25
CA LEU A 409 -9.26 21.47 -9.63
C LEU A 409 -9.13 22.92 -9.12
N GLN A 410 -8.08 23.22 -8.35
CA GLN A 410 -7.91 24.49 -7.62
C GLN A 410 -6.63 25.27 -7.94
N GLY A 411 -5.74 24.74 -8.78
CA GLY A 411 -4.54 25.45 -9.25
C GLY A 411 -3.30 25.30 -8.36
N PHE A 412 -3.39 24.56 -7.26
CA PHE A 412 -2.28 24.25 -6.33
C PHE A 412 -2.43 22.85 -5.72
N ASN A 413 -1.32 22.30 -5.22
CA ASN A 413 -1.28 20.98 -4.57
C ASN A 413 -1.52 21.12 -3.06
N ASP A 414 -2.73 20.78 -2.63
CA ASP A 414 -3.20 20.70 -1.25
C ASP A 414 -4.56 19.96 -1.30
N THR A 415 -5.08 19.54 -0.15
CA THR A 415 -6.49 19.17 0.06
C THR A 415 -7.45 20.17 -0.61
N LEU A 416 -8.58 19.67 -1.12
CA LEU A 416 -9.55 20.45 -1.89
C LEU A 416 -10.29 21.45 -0.99
N GLN A 417 -9.78 22.68 -0.91
CA GLN A 417 -10.29 23.74 -0.03
C GLN A 417 -10.88 24.94 -0.78
N THR A 418 -10.77 24.97 -2.11
CA THR A 418 -11.35 26.04 -2.95
C THR A 418 -12.84 25.80 -3.20
N CYS A 419 -13.70 26.39 -2.37
CA CYS A 419 -15.16 26.17 -2.39
C CYS A 419 -15.80 26.35 -3.77
N THR A 420 -15.33 27.33 -4.55
CA THR A 420 -15.86 27.65 -5.89
C THR A 420 -15.56 26.60 -6.96
N VAL A 421 -14.88 25.50 -6.62
CA VAL A 421 -14.80 24.30 -7.47
C VAL A 421 -16.20 23.69 -7.61
N CYS A 422 -16.92 23.51 -6.50
CA CYS A 422 -18.28 22.96 -6.50
C CYS A 422 -19.35 24.07 -6.44
N HIS A 423 -19.13 25.11 -5.64
CA HIS A 423 -20.08 26.21 -5.47
C HIS A 423 -20.02 27.21 -6.63
N LEU A 424 -21.14 27.90 -6.90
CA LEU A 424 -21.17 29.00 -7.87
C LEU A 424 -20.70 30.33 -7.26
N THR A 425 -20.85 30.49 -5.95
CA THR A 425 -20.34 31.63 -5.18
C THR A 425 -19.53 31.19 -3.97
N GLN A 426 -18.66 32.04 -3.44
CA GLN A 426 -17.93 31.72 -2.22
C GLN A 426 -18.91 31.68 -1.03
N PRO A 427 -19.07 30.55 -0.31
CA PRO A 427 -19.93 30.49 0.87
C PRO A 427 -19.46 31.46 1.96
N THR A 428 -20.42 32.06 2.67
CA THR A 428 -20.16 32.97 3.81
C THR A 428 -20.08 32.25 5.16
N GLU A 429 -20.67 31.06 5.25
CA GLU A 429 -20.61 30.21 6.43
C GLU A 429 -19.27 29.47 6.51
N PRO A 430 -18.78 29.14 7.72
CA PRO A 430 -17.57 28.34 7.87
C PRO A 430 -17.77 26.93 7.28
N PHE A 431 -16.70 26.37 6.74
CA PHE A 431 -16.67 24.95 6.39
C PHE A 431 -16.77 24.09 7.66
N ILE A 432 -17.56 23.02 7.61
CA ILE A 432 -17.73 22.06 8.69
C ILE A 432 -17.52 20.66 8.11
N HIS A 433 -16.71 19.85 8.79
CA HIS A 433 -16.62 18.41 8.56
C HIS A 433 -17.78 17.77 9.34
N ASP A 434 -18.96 17.74 8.70
CA ASP A 434 -20.19 17.13 9.24
C ASP A 434 -20.13 15.60 9.15
#